data_AF-A0A8S1F925-F1
#
_entry.id   AF-A0A8S1F925-F1
#
_cell.length_a   1.000
_cell.length_b   1.000
_cell.length_c   1.000
_cell.angle_alpha   90.00
_cell.angle_beta   90.00
_cell.angle_gamma   90.00
#
_symmetry.space_group_name_H-M   'P 1'
#
loop_
_entity.id
_entity.type
_entity.pdbx_description
1 polymer ?
#
loop_
_entity_poly.entity_id
_entity_poly.type
_entity_poly.pdbx_seq_one_letter_code
_entity_poly.pdbx_strand_id
1 'polypeptide(L)'
;MSKWFARQLKCKSAQCTVCTPHGQQPFEYWRTFAERSQYCDKFANSHQLHLIALANRDETKYAILPHSNDTDNTLVTLGIGNDIGAELALRQAFGANANSLRFFGADPIVEANRELYSRIGQYFPFAVAAQSGVSTASVLVQDAYQNRDVVHVVIVYFLKAILNRTIIDHLWLDAEYAEYTMLDVFYRGGRFDANGITVCQWSCENSSGDANTSLPFTATDARCACVRFVVLAATHTPKVASSISSHCWQKSLIAKDVFVIVTKSHSASWNKLEKRPPPMMAISAFHSTNGMRMNSSRLLLALPLVLLFLYLYYAKQASNARVPLFDEWNECISTELRNLSDAAQFWRKFQHRADRCDEMAQIERLGIVHLRNLDEIKYALLPVGTQANRQNVLVTLGIGNDINSEVQLQKKMTDFGHDVTFYGADPIIENNRELYQKIGQFFPFAVGGDAGYSTASVMINNTYMNHDVVHVDIIYFLDKILKVKTIDHLWLDAEGAEYGFLDIFFKGGRLDQHGITFCQMSLEVHNPNDDQKAQFMDFIRRIVEEKRYAFFKSLEIGHMRMWLFNFDNDYCVQKFVAKDLVTK
;
A
#
# COMPACT_ATOMS: atom_id res chain seq x y z
N MET A 1 -2.08 8.33 -57.66
CA MET A 1 -1.52 7.81 -56.39
C MET A 1 -2.44 8.18 -55.23
N SER A 2 -3.66 7.65 -55.29
CA SER A 2 -4.73 7.76 -54.32
C SER A 2 -5.29 6.35 -54.17
N LYS A 3 -5.75 6.00 -52.96
CA LYS A 3 -6.14 4.65 -52.48
C LYS A 3 -5.01 3.82 -51.86
N TRP A 4 -4.59 4.15 -50.63
CA TRP A 4 -4.06 3.14 -49.70
C TRP A 4 -4.05 3.59 -48.22
N PHE A 5 -5.12 4.17 -47.69
CA PHE A 5 -5.27 4.33 -46.23
C PHE A 5 -6.76 4.39 -45.85
N ALA A 6 -7.39 3.22 -45.78
CA ALA A 6 -8.67 3.00 -45.10
C ALA A 6 -8.86 1.48 -44.91
N ARG A 7 -8.03 0.85 -44.06
CA ARG A 7 -8.41 -0.45 -43.50
C ARG A 7 -9.42 -0.18 -42.38
N GLN A 8 -10.70 -0.14 -42.74
CA GLN A 8 -11.77 -0.39 -41.80
C GLN A 8 -11.49 -1.72 -41.09
N LEU A 9 -11.32 -1.68 -39.76
CA LEU A 9 -11.53 -2.85 -38.91
C LEU A 9 -13.01 -3.24 -39.04
N LYS A 10 -13.33 -4.02 -40.08
CA LYS A 10 -14.60 -4.74 -40.15
C LYS A 10 -14.50 -5.88 -39.14
N CYS A 11 -15.20 -5.75 -38.00
CA CYS A 11 -15.54 -6.87 -37.13
C CYS A 11 -16.35 -7.88 -37.95
N LYS A 12 -15.67 -8.82 -38.62
CA LYS A 12 -16.27 -9.72 -39.61
C LYS A 12 -16.58 -11.12 -39.08
N SER A 13 -16.48 -11.36 -37.77
CA SER A 13 -16.88 -12.65 -37.17
C SER A 13 -17.03 -12.56 -35.65
N ALA A 14 -18.08 -11.88 -35.18
CA ALA A 14 -18.72 -12.09 -33.87
C ALA A 14 -20.02 -11.28 -33.88
N GLN A 15 -21.18 -11.94 -33.85
CA GLN A 15 -22.49 -11.28 -34.02
C GLN A 15 -22.88 -10.35 -32.87
N CYS A 16 -22.13 -10.32 -31.77
CA CYS A 16 -22.22 -9.22 -30.82
C CYS A 16 -20.85 -8.85 -30.27
N THR A 17 -20.36 -7.66 -30.63
CA THR A 17 -19.22 -7.04 -29.96
C THR A 17 -19.66 -5.63 -29.61
N VAL A 18 -19.68 -5.31 -28.31
CA VAL A 18 -19.92 -3.95 -27.85
C VAL A 18 -18.65 -3.15 -28.11
N CYS A 19 -18.43 -2.74 -29.36
CA CYS A 19 -17.33 -1.85 -29.71
C CYS A 19 -17.78 -0.40 -29.51
N THR A 20 -16.89 0.43 -28.98
CA THR A 20 -16.94 1.89 -29.15
C THR A 20 -16.78 2.20 -30.65
N PRO A 21 -17.78 2.76 -31.33
CA PRO A 21 -17.61 3.29 -32.67
C PRO A 21 -16.53 4.37 -32.62
N HIS A 22 -15.62 4.36 -33.59
CA HIS A 22 -14.55 5.33 -33.67
C HIS A 22 -15.14 6.75 -33.71
N GLY A 23 -14.90 7.55 -32.66
CA GLY A 23 -15.41 8.93 -32.52
C GLY A 23 -16.64 9.10 -31.62
N GLN A 24 -17.24 8.04 -31.07
CA GLN A 24 -18.26 8.18 -30.04
C GLN A 24 -17.64 8.73 -28.74
N GLN A 25 -18.30 9.71 -28.12
CA GLN A 25 -17.86 10.24 -26.83
C GLN A 25 -18.00 9.14 -25.76
N PRO A 26 -17.02 8.96 -24.86
CA PRO A 26 -17.08 7.91 -23.84
C PRO A 26 -18.35 7.93 -22.98
N PHE A 27 -18.87 9.12 -22.69
CA PHE A 27 -20.14 9.30 -21.99
C PHE A 27 -21.34 8.69 -22.73
N GLU A 28 -21.43 8.87 -24.05
CA GLU A 28 -22.52 8.27 -24.84
C GLU A 28 -22.38 6.75 -24.94
N TYR A 29 -21.14 6.25 -24.94
CA TYR A 29 -20.89 4.81 -24.89
C TYR A 29 -21.42 4.24 -23.57
N TRP A 30 -21.05 4.84 -22.43
CA TRP A 30 -21.53 4.43 -21.11
C TRP A 30 -23.06 4.43 -21.03
N ARG A 31 -23.70 5.53 -21.44
CA ARG A 31 -25.17 5.66 -21.42
C ARG A 31 -25.89 4.58 -22.24
N THR A 32 -25.30 4.14 -23.35
CA THR A 32 -25.89 3.12 -24.23
C THR A 32 -25.36 1.72 -23.95
N PHE A 33 -24.45 1.56 -22.99
CA PHE A 33 -23.80 0.28 -22.72
C PHE A 33 -24.84 -0.77 -22.30
N ALA A 34 -25.75 -0.42 -21.40
CA ALA A 34 -26.76 -1.35 -20.92
C ALA A 34 -27.69 -1.87 -22.04
N GLU A 35 -28.18 -0.97 -22.89
CA GLU A 35 -29.02 -1.32 -24.03
C GLU A 35 -28.27 -2.22 -25.04
N ARG A 36 -26.99 -1.94 -25.27
CA ARG A 36 -26.13 -2.74 -26.16
C ARG A 36 -25.84 -4.12 -25.59
N SER A 37 -25.62 -4.22 -24.29
CA SER A 37 -25.41 -5.49 -23.58
C SER A 37 -26.67 -6.36 -23.65
N GLN A 38 -27.85 -5.79 -23.35
CA GLN A 38 -29.13 -6.49 -23.49
C GLN A 38 -29.41 -6.93 -24.93
N TYR A 39 -28.97 -6.15 -25.92
CA TYR A 39 -29.04 -6.57 -27.32
C TYR A 39 -28.17 -7.81 -27.57
N CYS A 40 -26.96 -7.86 -27.01
CA CYS A 40 -26.07 -9.01 -27.12
C CYS A 40 -26.61 -10.28 -26.47
N ASP A 41 -27.29 -10.16 -25.33
CA ASP A 41 -27.86 -11.32 -24.63
C ASP A 41 -28.87 -12.09 -25.49
N LYS A 42 -29.55 -11.41 -26.43
CA LYS A 42 -30.48 -12.04 -27.38
C LYS A 42 -29.78 -12.95 -28.40
N PHE A 43 -28.50 -12.71 -28.69
CA PHE A 43 -27.72 -13.50 -29.66
C PHE A 43 -26.87 -14.57 -29.00
N ALA A 44 -26.60 -14.45 -27.69
CA ALA A 44 -25.62 -15.28 -27.02
C ALA A 44 -26.14 -16.65 -26.53
N ASN A 45 -27.37 -17.07 -26.90
CA ASN A 45 -28.03 -18.25 -26.30
C ASN A 45 -27.97 -18.24 -24.76
N SER A 46 -28.03 -17.05 -24.16
CA SER A 46 -27.93 -16.82 -22.71
C SER A 46 -28.98 -17.63 -21.92
N HIS A 47 -30.11 -17.97 -22.53
CA HIS A 47 -31.14 -18.86 -21.99
C HIS A 47 -30.63 -20.28 -21.65
N GLN A 48 -29.49 -20.72 -22.19
CA GLN A 48 -28.86 -21.98 -21.83
C GLN A 48 -28.05 -21.89 -20.53
N LEU A 49 -27.71 -20.68 -20.09
CA LEU A 49 -27.11 -20.47 -18.79
C LEU A 49 -28.22 -20.44 -17.75
N HIS A 50 -28.12 -21.32 -16.75
CA HIS A 50 -29.00 -21.32 -15.58
C HIS A 50 -28.66 -20.13 -14.66
N LEU A 51 -28.95 -18.92 -15.13
CA LEU A 51 -28.74 -17.69 -14.40
C LEU A 51 -29.83 -17.54 -13.34
N ILE A 52 -29.40 -17.30 -12.10
CA ILE A 52 -30.28 -16.91 -11.00
C ILE A 52 -30.08 -15.43 -10.71
N ALA A 53 -31.18 -14.72 -10.55
CA ALA A 53 -31.19 -13.33 -10.10
C ALA A 53 -31.27 -13.29 -8.57
N LEU A 54 -30.39 -12.52 -7.97
CA LEU A 54 -30.18 -12.42 -6.53
C LEU A 54 -30.31 -10.94 -6.14
N ALA A 55 -31.53 -10.53 -5.82
CA ALA A 55 -31.83 -9.16 -5.45
C ALA A 55 -31.51 -8.91 -3.96
N ASN A 56 -30.96 -7.74 -3.69
CA ASN A 56 -30.89 -7.12 -2.36
C ASN A 56 -31.77 -5.83 -2.40
N ARG A 57 -31.61 -4.91 -1.45
CA ARG A 57 -32.47 -3.70 -1.35
C ARG A 57 -32.31 -2.72 -2.53
N ASP A 58 -31.15 -2.64 -3.12
CA ASP A 58 -30.75 -1.59 -4.06
C ASP A 58 -30.32 -2.12 -5.44
N GLU A 59 -29.88 -3.37 -5.53
CA GLU A 59 -29.39 -3.95 -6.77
C GLU A 59 -29.85 -5.40 -7.00
N THR A 60 -29.36 -6.01 -8.08
CA THR A 60 -29.62 -7.40 -8.42
C THR A 60 -28.37 -8.01 -9.02
N LYS A 61 -27.79 -8.94 -8.26
CA LYS A 61 -26.62 -9.70 -8.69
C LYS A 61 -27.08 -10.94 -9.46
N TYR A 62 -26.24 -11.43 -10.37
CA TYR A 62 -26.54 -12.66 -11.12
C TYR A 62 -25.48 -13.71 -10.82
N ALA A 63 -25.90 -14.97 -10.78
CA ALA A 63 -25.00 -16.10 -10.58
C ALA A 63 -25.40 -17.30 -11.44
N ILE A 64 -24.41 -18.12 -11.75
CA ILE A 64 -24.54 -19.45 -12.34
C ILE A 64 -24.10 -20.43 -11.26
N LEU A 65 -25.00 -21.36 -10.90
CA LEU A 65 -24.70 -22.38 -9.91
C LEU A 65 -23.80 -23.46 -10.52
N PRO A 66 -22.86 -24.03 -9.73
CA PRO A 66 -22.06 -25.15 -10.21
C PRO A 66 -22.94 -26.37 -10.49
N HIS A 67 -22.67 -27.09 -11.57
CA HIS A 67 -23.34 -28.34 -11.94
C HIS A 67 -22.83 -29.56 -11.15
N SER A 68 -21.61 -29.49 -10.62
CA SER A 68 -20.98 -30.55 -9.84
C SER A 68 -21.14 -30.32 -8.33
N ASN A 69 -21.10 -31.41 -7.54
CA ASN A 69 -20.94 -31.36 -6.08
C ASN A 69 -19.53 -30.90 -5.68
N ASP A 70 -19.09 -29.75 -6.21
CA ASP A 70 -17.85 -29.15 -5.76
C ASP A 70 -18.01 -28.71 -4.30
N THR A 71 -17.02 -29.05 -3.49
CA THR A 71 -17.02 -28.81 -2.04
C THR A 71 -16.26 -27.54 -1.63
N ASP A 72 -15.61 -26.83 -2.57
CA ASP A 72 -14.80 -25.63 -2.30
C ASP A 72 -15.13 -24.51 -3.29
N ASN A 73 -16.37 -24.04 -3.24
CA ASN A 73 -16.80 -22.85 -3.97
C ASN A 73 -16.48 -21.60 -3.15
N THR A 74 -16.05 -20.54 -3.84
CA THR A 74 -15.64 -19.28 -3.20
C THR A 74 -16.44 -18.10 -3.76
N LEU A 75 -17.11 -17.37 -2.86
CA LEU A 75 -17.66 -16.04 -3.11
C LEU A 75 -16.78 -14.99 -2.44
N VAL A 76 -16.40 -13.98 -3.21
CA VAL A 76 -15.75 -12.76 -2.72
C VAL A 76 -16.66 -11.57 -2.99
N THR A 77 -17.07 -10.85 -1.95
CA THR A 77 -17.81 -9.57 -2.04
C THR A 77 -16.86 -8.42 -1.68
N LEU A 78 -16.69 -7.46 -2.58
CA LEU A 78 -15.91 -6.23 -2.34
C LEU A 78 -16.87 -5.04 -2.27
N GLY A 79 -16.92 -4.38 -1.12
CA GLY A 79 -17.98 -3.44 -0.76
C GLY A 79 -19.25 -4.20 -0.43
N ILE A 80 -19.42 -4.47 0.85
CA ILE A 80 -20.55 -5.27 1.37
C ILE A 80 -21.79 -4.38 1.48
N GLY A 81 -21.61 -3.11 1.84
CA GLY A 81 -22.71 -2.22 2.15
C GLY A 81 -23.50 -2.69 3.38
N ASN A 82 -24.74 -2.20 3.53
CA ASN A 82 -25.60 -2.52 4.68
C ASN A 82 -26.58 -3.69 4.43
N ASP A 83 -26.39 -4.47 3.35
CA ASP A 83 -27.29 -5.55 2.97
C ASP A 83 -26.57 -6.75 2.33
N ILE A 84 -26.71 -7.93 2.95
CA ILE A 84 -26.17 -9.21 2.46
C ILE A 84 -27.25 -10.13 1.86
N GLY A 85 -28.39 -9.56 1.44
CA GLY A 85 -29.53 -10.30 0.91
C GLY A 85 -29.18 -11.16 -0.32
N ALA A 86 -28.34 -10.65 -1.21
CA ALA A 86 -27.89 -11.39 -2.40
C ALA A 86 -27.01 -12.58 -2.02
N GLU A 87 -26.10 -12.42 -1.05
CA GLU A 87 -25.22 -13.45 -0.52
C GLU A 87 -26.01 -14.57 0.15
N LEU A 88 -27.00 -14.20 0.98
CA LEU A 88 -27.91 -15.14 1.62
C LEU A 88 -28.74 -15.90 0.58
N ALA A 89 -29.24 -15.22 -0.45
CA ALA A 89 -29.98 -15.84 -1.54
C ALA A 89 -29.09 -16.81 -2.33
N LEU A 90 -27.82 -16.47 -2.58
CA LEU A 90 -26.86 -17.40 -3.20
C LEU A 90 -26.64 -18.63 -2.34
N ARG A 91 -26.40 -18.45 -1.02
CA ARG A 91 -26.28 -19.58 -0.08
C ARG A 91 -27.49 -20.49 -0.14
N GLN A 92 -28.70 -19.93 -0.15
CA GLN A 92 -29.94 -20.70 -0.24
C GLN A 92 -30.04 -21.46 -1.58
N ALA A 93 -29.62 -20.83 -2.68
CA ALA A 93 -29.63 -21.45 -4.00
C ALA A 93 -28.68 -22.66 -4.11
N PHE A 94 -27.61 -22.71 -3.30
CA PHE A 94 -26.75 -23.90 -3.18
C PHE A 94 -27.41 -25.07 -2.42
N GLY A 95 -28.53 -24.84 -1.74
CA GLY A 95 -29.35 -25.89 -1.10
C GLY A 95 -28.55 -26.77 -0.14
N ALA A 96 -28.60 -28.10 -0.35
CA ALA A 96 -27.86 -29.06 0.47
C ALA A 96 -26.33 -28.87 0.42
N ASN A 97 -25.82 -28.21 -0.62
CA ASN A 97 -24.39 -27.90 -0.78
C ASN A 97 -24.03 -26.51 -0.24
N ALA A 98 -24.90 -25.83 0.51
CA ALA A 98 -24.63 -24.48 1.05
C ALA A 98 -23.29 -24.37 1.81
N ASN A 99 -22.87 -25.43 2.49
CA ASN A 99 -21.60 -25.48 3.23
C ASN A 99 -20.36 -25.59 2.33
N SER A 100 -20.52 -25.90 1.05
CA SER A 100 -19.44 -25.87 0.06
C SER A 100 -19.04 -24.47 -0.36
N LEU A 101 -19.90 -23.46 -0.12
CA LEU A 101 -19.66 -22.08 -0.51
C LEU A 101 -19.08 -21.29 0.66
N ARG A 102 -17.82 -20.87 0.50
CA ARG A 102 -17.11 -19.98 1.42
C ARG A 102 -17.35 -18.53 1.02
N PHE A 103 -17.62 -17.69 2.01
CA PHE A 103 -17.93 -16.28 1.83
C PHE A 103 -16.79 -15.44 2.40
N PHE A 104 -16.25 -14.55 1.59
CA PHE A 104 -15.24 -13.58 2.00
C PHE A 104 -15.70 -12.18 1.60
N GLY A 105 -15.81 -11.28 2.57
CA GLY A 105 -16.32 -9.94 2.36
C GLY A 105 -15.31 -8.91 2.82
N ALA A 106 -15.00 -7.94 1.98
CA ALA A 106 -14.11 -6.84 2.33
C ALA A 106 -14.85 -5.50 2.22
N ASP A 107 -14.85 -4.75 3.32
CA ASP A 107 -15.51 -3.44 3.39
C ASP A 107 -14.82 -2.58 4.47
N PRO A 108 -14.55 -1.30 4.22
CA PRO A 108 -13.86 -0.44 5.19
C PRO A 108 -14.72 0.00 6.38
N ILE A 109 -16.05 -0.21 6.38
CA ILE A 109 -16.94 0.15 7.49
C ILE A 109 -17.09 -1.01 8.47
N VAL A 110 -16.53 -0.87 9.67
CA VAL A 110 -16.40 -1.98 10.62
C VAL A 110 -17.68 -2.22 11.41
N GLU A 111 -18.29 -1.18 11.95
CA GLU A 111 -19.25 -1.29 13.06
C GLU A 111 -20.53 -2.03 12.65
N ALA A 112 -21.05 -1.77 11.45
CA ALA A 112 -22.25 -2.45 10.94
C ALA A 112 -21.91 -3.70 10.11
N ASN A 113 -20.91 -3.61 9.23
CA ASN A 113 -20.71 -4.62 8.19
C ASN A 113 -19.97 -5.85 8.72
N ARG A 114 -19.14 -5.69 9.78
CA ARG A 114 -18.51 -6.84 10.45
C ARG A 114 -19.56 -7.77 11.03
N GLU A 115 -20.48 -7.25 11.83
CA GLU A 115 -21.50 -8.09 12.47
C GLU A 115 -22.42 -8.72 11.41
N LEU A 116 -22.80 -7.95 10.39
CA LEU A 116 -23.66 -8.41 9.31
C LEU A 116 -23.02 -9.57 8.53
N TYR A 117 -21.82 -9.36 7.99
CA TYR A 117 -21.17 -10.32 7.11
C TYR A 117 -20.59 -11.53 7.86
N SER A 118 -20.17 -11.36 9.12
CA SER A 118 -19.63 -12.46 9.95
C SER A 118 -20.65 -13.56 10.23
N ARG A 119 -21.96 -13.30 10.02
CA ARG A 119 -23.02 -14.31 10.10
C ARG A 119 -22.96 -15.32 8.95
N ILE A 120 -22.32 -14.96 7.84
CA ILE A 120 -22.24 -15.80 6.66
C ILE A 120 -20.82 -16.18 6.24
N GLY A 121 -19.83 -15.36 6.54
CA GLY A 121 -18.48 -15.52 6.03
C GLY A 121 -17.42 -14.84 6.88
N GLN A 122 -16.22 -14.74 6.31
CA GLN A 122 -15.13 -13.98 6.91
C GLN A 122 -15.18 -12.54 6.41
N TYR A 123 -15.13 -11.60 7.35
CA TYR A 123 -15.13 -10.17 7.09
C TYR A 123 -13.72 -9.58 7.18
N PHE A 124 -13.39 -8.63 6.32
CA PHE A 124 -12.12 -7.91 6.27
C PHE A 124 -12.34 -6.39 6.33
N PRO A 125 -11.75 -5.68 7.31
CA PRO A 125 -12.02 -4.27 7.60
C PRO A 125 -11.25 -3.30 6.69
N PHE A 126 -11.28 -3.50 5.38
CA PHE A 126 -10.58 -2.64 4.42
C PHE A 126 -11.25 -2.65 3.05
N ALA A 127 -11.01 -1.59 2.28
CA ALA A 127 -11.40 -1.54 0.88
C ALA A 127 -10.43 -2.36 0.03
N VAL A 128 -10.88 -2.85 -1.11
CA VAL A 128 -10.04 -3.58 -2.07
C VAL A 128 -10.06 -2.81 -3.40
N ALA A 129 -8.88 -2.59 -3.97
CA ALA A 129 -8.74 -1.84 -5.21
C ALA A 129 -7.60 -2.39 -6.07
N ALA A 130 -7.31 -1.69 -7.17
CA ALA A 130 -6.16 -1.96 -8.01
C ALA A 130 -4.82 -1.68 -7.32
N GLN A 131 -4.75 -0.71 -6.43
CA GLN A 131 -3.50 -0.29 -5.80
C GLN A 131 -3.69 -0.26 -4.28
N SER A 132 -2.64 -0.58 -3.53
CA SER A 132 -2.65 -0.39 -2.08
C SER A 132 -2.50 1.08 -1.75
N GLY A 133 -3.03 1.52 -0.62
CA GLY A 133 -2.81 2.86 -0.11
C GLY A 133 -4.04 3.42 0.58
N VAL A 134 -4.10 4.74 0.66
CA VAL A 134 -5.21 5.46 1.27
C VAL A 134 -5.82 6.34 0.20
N SER A 135 -7.12 6.21 0.00
CA SER A 135 -7.88 7.14 -0.82
C SER A 135 -9.24 7.38 -0.22
N THR A 136 -9.80 8.54 -0.54
CA THR A 136 -11.16 8.89 -0.17
C THR A 136 -12.14 8.01 -0.95
N ALA A 137 -12.96 7.23 -0.25
CA ALA A 137 -14.06 6.46 -0.81
C ALA A 137 -15.39 6.99 -0.25
N SER A 138 -16.44 6.91 -1.08
CA SER A 138 -17.82 7.12 -0.62
C SER A 138 -18.25 5.86 0.12
N VAL A 139 -18.57 5.96 1.40
CA VAL A 139 -18.94 4.82 2.24
C VAL A 139 -20.25 5.10 2.96
N LEU A 140 -21.11 4.09 3.05
CA LEU A 140 -22.42 4.21 3.69
C LEU A 140 -22.28 4.12 5.21
N VAL A 141 -22.56 5.22 5.91
CA VAL A 141 -22.51 5.29 7.38
C VAL A 141 -23.80 5.89 7.90
N GLN A 142 -24.51 5.13 8.74
CA GLN A 142 -25.82 5.53 9.29
C GLN A 142 -26.81 5.96 8.20
N ASP A 143 -26.93 5.14 7.15
CA ASP A 143 -27.83 5.36 5.99
C ASP A 143 -27.53 6.62 5.16
N ALA A 144 -26.35 7.22 5.31
CA ALA A 144 -25.87 8.32 4.49
C ALA A 144 -24.48 8.03 3.93
N TYR A 145 -24.28 8.32 2.64
CA TYR A 145 -22.95 8.25 2.02
C TYR A 145 -22.06 9.38 2.55
N GLN A 146 -20.88 9.01 3.03
CA GLN A 146 -19.87 9.92 3.55
C GLN A 146 -18.56 9.63 2.84
N ASN A 147 -17.84 10.68 2.45
CA ASN A 147 -16.46 10.53 1.97
C ASN A 147 -15.55 10.26 3.15
N ARG A 148 -14.86 9.11 3.15
CA ARG A 148 -13.89 8.74 4.18
C ARG A 148 -12.60 8.27 3.54
N ASP A 149 -11.48 8.61 4.18
CA ASP A 149 -10.20 8.04 3.82
C ASP A 149 -10.16 6.59 4.31
N VAL A 150 -10.05 5.67 3.36
CA VAL A 150 -10.06 4.23 3.61
C VAL A 150 -8.78 3.60 3.09
N VAL A 151 -8.37 2.53 3.77
CA VAL A 151 -7.23 1.72 3.37
C VAL A 151 -7.68 0.80 2.25
N HIS A 152 -6.98 0.86 1.13
CA HIS A 152 -7.12 -0.05 0.02
C HIS A 152 -6.02 -1.11 0.06
N VAL A 153 -6.42 -2.36 -0.15
CA VAL A 153 -5.53 -3.50 -0.39
C VAL A 153 -5.61 -3.88 -1.87
N VAL A 154 -4.47 -4.14 -2.52
CA VAL A 154 -4.46 -4.65 -3.91
C VAL A 154 -5.23 -5.96 -4.01
N ILE A 155 -6.20 -6.05 -4.91
CA ILE A 155 -7.04 -7.25 -5.10
C ILE A 155 -6.25 -8.54 -5.34
N VAL A 156 -5.13 -8.48 -6.08
CA VAL A 156 -4.23 -9.63 -6.28
C VAL A 156 -3.66 -10.12 -4.96
N TYR A 157 -3.20 -9.21 -4.11
CA TYR A 157 -2.66 -9.53 -2.79
C TYR A 157 -3.76 -10.07 -1.88
N PHE A 158 -4.94 -9.43 -1.88
CA PHE A 158 -6.10 -9.90 -1.12
C PHE A 158 -6.45 -11.35 -1.47
N LEU A 159 -6.63 -11.68 -2.75
CA LEU A 159 -7.01 -13.03 -3.15
C LEU A 159 -5.90 -14.06 -2.87
N LYS A 160 -4.64 -13.76 -3.21
CA LYS A 160 -3.56 -14.76 -3.10
C LYS A 160 -2.92 -14.85 -1.72
N ALA A 161 -2.62 -13.73 -1.10
CA ALA A 161 -1.88 -13.70 0.16
C ALA A 161 -2.84 -13.77 1.36
N ILE A 162 -3.95 -13.03 1.32
CA ILE A 162 -4.89 -12.98 2.45
C ILE A 162 -5.86 -14.17 2.41
N LEU A 163 -6.54 -14.40 1.27
CA LEU A 163 -7.50 -15.51 1.16
C LEU A 163 -6.84 -16.86 0.86
N ASN A 164 -5.59 -16.86 0.38
CA ASN A 164 -4.91 -18.05 -0.14
C ASN A 164 -5.75 -18.77 -1.21
N ARG A 165 -6.21 -17.99 -2.20
CA ARG A 165 -7.07 -18.44 -3.30
C ARG A 165 -6.56 -17.91 -4.63
N THR A 166 -6.44 -18.81 -5.60
CA THR A 166 -6.15 -18.47 -7.00
C THR A 166 -7.31 -18.79 -7.93
N ILE A 167 -8.38 -19.40 -7.42
CA ILE A 167 -9.62 -19.68 -8.15
C ILE A 167 -10.76 -19.10 -7.33
N ILE A 168 -11.52 -18.19 -7.94
CA ILE A 168 -12.66 -17.52 -7.34
C ILE A 168 -13.89 -17.85 -8.18
N ASP A 169 -14.86 -18.55 -7.61
CA ASP A 169 -16.06 -18.97 -8.34
C ASP A 169 -16.99 -17.81 -8.62
N HIS A 170 -17.16 -16.92 -7.64
CA HIS A 170 -17.99 -15.73 -7.70
C HIS A 170 -17.23 -14.52 -7.12
N LEU A 171 -17.10 -13.44 -7.89
CA LEU A 171 -16.55 -12.17 -7.43
C LEU A 171 -17.57 -11.05 -7.63
N TRP A 172 -18.04 -10.43 -6.56
CA TRP A 172 -18.98 -9.31 -6.60
C TRP A 172 -18.26 -8.03 -6.20
N LEU A 173 -18.39 -7.00 -7.04
CA LEU A 173 -17.72 -5.71 -6.91
C LEU A 173 -18.77 -4.61 -6.77
N ASP A 174 -18.76 -3.94 -5.64
CA ASP A 174 -19.50 -2.71 -5.37
C ASP A 174 -18.61 -1.80 -4.51
N ALA A 175 -17.48 -1.39 -5.09
CA ALA A 175 -16.38 -0.76 -4.37
C ALA A 175 -16.35 0.76 -4.56
N GLU A 176 -17.51 1.36 -4.84
CA GLU A 176 -17.77 2.80 -4.89
C GLU A 176 -16.63 3.57 -5.58
N TYR A 177 -16.54 3.42 -6.91
CA TYR A 177 -15.53 3.98 -7.81
C TYR A 177 -14.20 3.24 -7.89
N ALA A 178 -13.84 2.41 -6.89
CA ALA A 178 -12.61 1.64 -6.97
C ALA A 178 -12.66 0.60 -8.10
N GLU A 179 -13.84 0.21 -8.59
CA GLU A 179 -13.98 -0.77 -9.68
C GLU A 179 -13.36 -0.27 -10.98
N TYR A 180 -13.44 1.03 -11.27
CA TYR A 180 -12.84 1.65 -12.44
C TYR A 180 -11.32 1.45 -12.49
N THR A 181 -10.67 1.53 -11.33
CA THR A 181 -9.23 1.32 -11.24
C THR A 181 -8.86 -0.15 -11.43
N MET A 182 -9.79 -1.07 -11.17
CA MET A 182 -9.59 -2.51 -11.27
C MET A 182 -9.82 -3.07 -12.68
N LEU A 183 -10.34 -2.29 -13.63
CA LEU A 183 -10.66 -2.80 -14.97
C LEU A 183 -9.46 -3.45 -15.69
N ASP A 184 -8.24 -2.93 -15.50
CA ASP A 184 -7.01 -3.48 -16.06
C ASP A 184 -6.56 -4.81 -15.42
N VAL A 185 -7.05 -5.10 -14.21
CA VAL A 185 -6.80 -6.36 -13.50
C VAL A 185 -7.44 -7.52 -14.23
N PHE A 186 -8.65 -7.31 -14.75
CA PHE A 186 -9.51 -8.32 -15.37
C PHE A 186 -9.19 -8.61 -16.84
N TYR A 187 -8.34 -7.81 -17.49
CA TYR A 187 -8.00 -8.04 -18.89
C TYR A 187 -7.17 -9.30 -19.08
N ARG A 188 -7.27 -9.88 -20.29
CA ARG A 188 -6.40 -10.98 -20.70
C ARG A 188 -4.94 -10.50 -20.74
N GLY A 189 -4.06 -11.24 -20.07
CA GLY A 189 -2.68 -10.82 -19.81
C GLY A 189 -2.56 -9.72 -18.76
N GLY A 190 -3.67 -9.34 -18.13
CA GLY A 190 -3.73 -8.40 -17.02
C GLY A 190 -3.23 -9.02 -15.73
N ARG A 191 -3.49 -8.33 -14.61
CA ARG A 191 -2.85 -8.65 -13.34
C ARG A 191 -3.33 -9.96 -12.73
N PHE A 192 -4.56 -10.40 -12.98
CA PHE A 192 -5.00 -11.74 -12.58
C PHE A 192 -4.26 -12.85 -13.35
N ASP A 193 -4.23 -12.77 -14.68
CA ASP A 193 -3.52 -13.73 -15.52
C ASP A 193 -2.02 -13.82 -15.16
N ALA A 194 -1.37 -12.66 -14.97
CA ALA A 194 0.04 -12.58 -14.59
C ALA A 194 0.33 -13.20 -13.21
N ASN A 195 -0.69 -13.33 -12.36
CA ASN A 195 -0.58 -13.89 -11.02
C ASN A 195 -1.22 -15.28 -10.89
N GLY A 196 -1.68 -15.89 -11.99
CA GLY A 196 -2.33 -17.20 -11.99
C GLY A 196 -3.67 -17.22 -11.25
N ILE A 197 -4.38 -16.07 -11.18
CA ILE A 197 -5.71 -15.96 -10.59
C ILE A 197 -6.76 -16.19 -11.68
N THR A 198 -7.72 -17.06 -11.41
CA THR A 198 -8.87 -17.33 -12.27
C THR A 198 -10.14 -16.91 -11.54
N VAL A 199 -10.95 -16.06 -12.17
CA VAL A 199 -12.30 -15.72 -11.70
C VAL A 199 -13.31 -16.35 -12.65
N CYS A 200 -14.12 -17.31 -12.19
CA CYS A 200 -15.05 -18.04 -13.06
C CYS A 200 -16.25 -17.16 -13.45
N GLN A 201 -16.78 -16.36 -12.53
CA GLN A 201 -17.79 -15.35 -12.83
C GLN A 201 -17.66 -14.14 -11.90
N TRP A 202 -18.10 -12.97 -12.38
CA TRP A 202 -18.12 -11.76 -11.58
C TRP A 202 -19.31 -10.87 -11.90
N SER A 203 -19.74 -10.10 -10.90
CA SER A 203 -20.75 -9.06 -10.99
C SER A 203 -20.13 -7.75 -10.53
N CYS A 204 -20.51 -6.64 -11.15
CA CYS A 204 -19.96 -5.34 -10.82
C CYS A 204 -21.03 -4.28 -10.94
N GLU A 205 -21.29 -3.61 -9.82
CA GLU A 205 -21.96 -2.33 -9.82
C GLU A 205 -20.95 -1.27 -10.30
N ASN A 206 -21.41 -0.36 -11.16
CA ASN A 206 -20.61 0.78 -11.57
C ASN A 206 -21.48 2.00 -11.37
N SER A 207 -21.11 2.82 -10.38
CA SER A 207 -21.78 4.09 -10.12
C SER A 207 -21.66 5.00 -11.33
N SER A 208 -22.77 5.63 -11.75
CA SER A 208 -22.71 6.62 -12.83
C SER A 208 -21.92 7.82 -12.33
N GLY A 209 -20.66 7.94 -12.72
CA GLY A 209 -19.78 9.02 -12.27
C GLY A 209 -20.47 10.39 -12.36
N ASP A 210 -20.41 11.17 -11.27
CA ASP A 210 -20.90 12.54 -11.30
C ASP A 210 -20.00 13.39 -12.22
N ALA A 211 -20.52 14.50 -12.74
CA ALA A 211 -19.77 15.40 -13.62
C ALA A 211 -18.55 16.07 -12.95
N ASN A 212 -18.42 15.99 -11.62
CA ASN A 212 -17.31 16.54 -10.83
C ASN A 212 -16.18 15.54 -10.57
N THR A 213 -16.43 14.22 -10.63
CA THR A 213 -15.41 13.19 -10.35
C THR A 213 -14.28 13.16 -11.36
N SER A 214 -14.40 13.88 -12.49
CA SER A 214 -13.29 14.22 -13.40
C SER A 214 -12.30 13.09 -13.69
N LEU A 215 -12.78 11.84 -13.70
CA LEU A 215 -12.09 10.72 -14.32
C LEU A 215 -12.49 10.78 -15.79
N PRO A 216 -11.67 11.37 -16.68
CA PRO A 216 -11.91 11.20 -18.09
C PRO A 216 -11.79 9.70 -18.34
N PHE A 217 -12.87 9.06 -18.77
CA PHE A 217 -12.71 7.95 -19.70
C PHE A 217 -11.88 8.52 -20.86
N THR A 218 -10.57 8.31 -20.83
CA THR A 218 -9.73 8.85 -21.88
C THR A 218 -10.03 8.07 -23.16
N ALA A 219 -9.80 8.67 -24.32
CA ALA A 219 -9.98 7.96 -25.59
C ALA A 219 -9.08 6.71 -25.72
N THR A 220 -8.11 6.53 -24.82
CA THR A 220 -7.33 5.30 -24.61
C THR A 220 -8.13 4.22 -23.87
N ASP A 221 -8.87 4.57 -22.82
CA ASP A 221 -9.76 3.66 -22.09
C ASP A 221 -10.97 3.24 -22.95
N ALA A 222 -11.50 4.18 -23.75
CA ALA A 222 -12.57 3.90 -24.71
C ALA A 222 -12.10 3.02 -25.89
N ARG A 223 -10.81 3.04 -26.26
CA ARG A 223 -10.25 2.12 -27.26
C ARG A 223 -10.08 0.69 -26.71
N CYS A 224 -9.99 0.57 -25.38
CA CYS A 224 -9.91 -0.70 -24.65
C CYS A 224 -11.25 -1.18 -24.09
N ALA A 225 -12.35 -0.45 -24.30
CA ALA A 225 -13.72 -0.94 -24.07
C ALA A 225 -14.12 -2.13 -24.98
N CYS A 226 -13.16 -2.75 -25.67
CA CYS A 226 -13.18 -4.20 -25.90
C CYS A 226 -12.83 -4.95 -24.60
N VAL A 227 -13.51 -4.64 -23.49
CA VAL A 227 -13.56 -5.54 -22.36
C VAL A 227 -14.42 -6.70 -22.84
N ARG A 228 -13.80 -7.81 -23.23
CA ARG A 228 -14.54 -9.07 -23.38
C ARG A 228 -14.97 -9.46 -21.96
N PHE A 229 -16.15 -9.03 -21.56
CA PHE A 229 -16.80 -9.47 -20.32
C PHE A 229 -16.99 -10.99 -20.40
N VAL A 230 -16.27 -11.73 -19.54
CA VAL A 230 -16.11 -13.20 -19.49
C VAL A 230 -15.98 -13.90 -20.85
N VAL A 231 -14.70 -14.08 -21.18
CA VAL A 231 -14.18 -14.94 -22.25
C VAL A 231 -14.25 -16.41 -21.83
N LEU A 232 -15.15 -17.18 -22.42
CA LEU A 232 -14.81 -18.55 -22.84
C LEU A 232 -14.26 -18.43 -24.27
N ALA A 233 -12.93 -18.39 -24.45
CA ALA A 233 -12.33 -18.50 -25.79
C ALA A 233 -11.18 -19.50 -25.78
N ALA A 234 -11.41 -20.62 -26.45
CA ALA A 234 -10.36 -21.39 -27.09
C ALA A 234 -10.39 -21.05 -28.58
N THR A 235 -9.28 -20.53 -29.15
CA THR A 235 -9.12 -20.47 -30.61
C THR A 235 -8.09 -21.50 -31.05
N HIS A 236 -8.36 -22.12 -32.20
CA HIS A 236 -7.57 -23.17 -32.84
C HIS A 236 -6.09 -22.77 -33.03
N THR A 237 -5.23 -23.08 -32.06
CA THR A 237 -3.81 -23.38 -32.31
C THR A 237 -3.30 -24.41 -31.27
N PRO A 238 -2.58 -25.48 -31.65
CA PRO A 238 -2.42 -26.65 -30.76
C PRO A 238 -1.31 -26.53 -29.69
N LYS A 239 -0.73 -25.35 -29.42
CA LYS A 239 0.56 -25.30 -28.67
C LYS A 239 0.59 -24.56 -27.34
N VAL A 240 -0.48 -23.90 -26.88
CA VAL A 240 -0.48 -23.20 -25.57
C VAL A 240 -1.79 -23.40 -24.78
N ALA A 241 -2.56 -24.46 -25.05
CA ALA A 241 -3.86 -24.69 -24.44
C ALA A 241 -3.84 -25.57 -23.17
N SER A 242 -2.68 -25.83 -22.56
CA SER A 242 -2.56 -26.82 -21.47
C SER A 242 -2.65 -26.26 -20.04
N SER A 243 -2.93 -24.96 -19.84
CA SER A 243 -2.92 -24.37 -18.47
C SER A 243 -4.11 -23.49 -18.10
N ILE A 244 -5.18 -23.42 -18.90
CA ILE A 244 -6.45 -22.86 -18.41
C ILE A 244 -7.09 -23.96 -17.56
N SER A 245 -7.37 -23.68 -16.29
CA SER A 245 -7.81 -24.71 -15.35
C SER A 245 -9.06 -25.41 -15.86
N SER A 246 -9.02 -26.74 -15.94
CA SER A 246 -10.17 -27.60 -16.22
C SER A 246 -11.30 -27.40 -15.20
N HIS A 247 -11.05 -26.66 -14.12
CA HIS A 247 -11.91 -26.48 -12.96
C HIS A 247 -13.16 -25.63 -13.25
N CYS A 248 -13.04 -24.39 -13.76
CA CYS A 248 -14.23 -23.59 -14.11
C CYS A 248 -15.09 -24.26 -15.20
N TRP A 249 -14.45 -25.02 -16.09
CA TRP A 249 -15.13 -25.76 -17.19
C TRP A 249 -15.83 -27.02 -16.72
N GLN A 250 -15.20 -27.82 -15.85
CA GLN A 250 -15.82 -29.02 -15.26
C GLN A 250 -17.04 -28.66 -14.40
N LYS A 251 -17.06 -27.48 -13.79
CA LYS A 251 -18.20 -26.99 -13.00
C LYS A 251 -19.40 -26.52 -13.82
N SER A 252 -19.23 -26.14 -15.09
CA SER A 252 -20.26 -25.40 -15.83
C SER A 252 -20.85 -26.11 -17.05
N LEU A 253 -20.22 -27.15 -17.62
CA LEU A 253 -20.72 -27.91 -18.80
C LEU A 253 -21.31 -27.02 -19.93
N ILE A 254 -20.74 -25.82 -20.13
CA ILE A 254 -21.16 -24.89 -21.17
C ILE A 254 -20.43 -25.28 -22.47
N ALA A 255 -21.14 -25.20 -23.60
CA ALA A 255 -20.51 -25.21 -24.92
C ALA A 255 -19.41 -24.15 -25.00
N LYS A 256 -18.36 -24.42 -25.80
CA LYS A 256 -17.38 -23.38 -26.15
C LYS A 256 -18.15 -22.19 -26.76
N ASP A 257 -17.92 -20.99 -26.24
CA ASP A 257 -18.41 -19.70 -26.76
C ASP A 257 -19.78 -19.18 -26.27
N VAL A 258 -19.96 -18.94 -24.95
CA VAL A 258 -21.13 -18.22 -24.40
C VAL A 258 -20.70 -17.00 -23.57
N PHE A 259 -21.35 -15.86 -23.81
CA PHE A 259 -21.11 -14.55 -23.18
C PHE A 259 -22.44 -13.99 -22.65
N VAL A 260 -22.52 -13.50 -21.41
CA VAL A 260 -23.73 -12.83 -20.89
C VAL A 260 -23.35 -11.57 -20.11
N ILE A 261 -24.02 -10.45 -20.41
CA ILE A 261 -23.84 -9.18 -19.70
C ILE A 261 -25.24 -8.68 -19.30
N VAL A 262 -25.62 -8.89 -18.04
CA VAL A 262 -26.90 -8.37 -17.53
C VAL A 262 -26.68 -6.99 -16.90
N THR A 263 -27.33 -5.98 -17.44
CA THR A 263 -27.29 -4.60 -16.94
C THR A 263 -28.71 -4.05 -16.74
N LYS A 264 -28.95 -3.36 -15.62
CA LYS A 264 -30.18 -2.62 -15.33
C LYS A 264 -29.82 -1.14 -15.15
N SER A 265 -30.46 -0.23 -15.89
CA SER A 265 -30.23 1.22 -15.76
C SER A 265 -31.43 1.92 -15.11
N HIS A 266 -31.19 2.77 -14.11
CA HIS A 266 -32.17 3.75 -13.61
C HIS A 266 -31.96 5.08 -14.34
N SER A 267 -32.96 5.59 -15.08
CA SER A 267 -32.85 6.84 -15.84
C SER A 267 -33.32 8.05 -15.01
N ALA A 268 -32.42 8.98 -14.69
CA ALA A 268 -32.74 10.35 -14.27
C ALA A 268 -32.45 11.34 -15.43
N SER A 269 -33.40 12.23 -15.75
CA SER A 269 -33.32 13.15 -16.89
C SER A 269 -32.42 14.35 -16.61
N TRP A 270 -31.48 14.67 -17.51
CA TRP A 270 -30.68 15.91 -17.45
C TRP A 270 -30.65 16.68 -18.78
N ASN A 271 -30.76 18.00 -18.69
CA ASN A 271 -30.86 18.94 -19.80
C ASN A 271 -29.49 19.32 -20.42
N LYS A 272 -29.52 19.61 -21.72
CA LYS A 272 -28.39 19.96 -22.61
C LYS A 272 -27.72 21.30 -22.27
N LEU A 273 -26.39 21.36 -22.35
CA LEU A 273 -25.61 22.59 -22.52
C LEU A 273 -24.48 22.40 -23.56
N GLU A 274 -24.22 23.49 -24.29
CA GLU A 274 -23.50 23.56 -25.58
C GLU A 274 -21.96 23.42 -25.48
N LYS A 275 -21.37 22.87 -26.56
CA LYS A 275 -19.92 22.66 -26.73
C LYS A 275 -19.25 23.84 -27.45
N ARG A 276 -18.04 24.23 -27.02
CA ARG A 276 -17.03 24.92 -27.84
C ARG A 276 -15.72 24.11 -27.87
N PRO A 277 -14.98 24.07 -28.99
CA PRO A 277 -13.72 23.30 -29.08
C PRO A 277 -12.47 24.19 -28.82
N PRO A 278 -11.35 23.63 -28.31
CA PRO A 278 -10.05 24.29 -28.32
C PRO A 278 -9.18 23.89 -29.53
N PRO A 279 -8.11 24.66 -29.85
CA PRO A 279 -7.31 24.47 -31.06
C PRO A 279 -6.18 23.44 -30.89
N MET A 280 -5.83 22.77 -31.99
CA MET A 280 -4.69 21.86 -32.12
C MET A 280 -3.35 22.60 -32.17
N MET A 281 -2.35 22.10 -31.45
CA MET A 281 -0.92 22.39 -31.70
C MET A 281 -0.25 21.16 -32.33
N ALA A 282 0.51 21.42 -33.39
CA ALA A 282 1.29 20.45 -34.15
C ALA A 282 2.67 20.23 -33.51
N ILE A 283 3.11 18.97 -33.42
CA ILE A 283 4.47 18.58 -33.06
C ILE A 283 5.19 18.15 -34.35
N SER A 284 6.32 18.78 -34.64
CA SER A 284 7.24 18.36 -35.71
C SER A 284 8.24 17.35 -35.16
N ALA A 285 8.42 16.24 -35.89
CA ALA A 285 9.44 15.24 -35.61
C ALA A 285 10.65 15.49 -36.52
N PHE A 286 11.84 15.62 -35.93
CA PHE A 286 13.11 15.63 -36.66
C PHE A 286 13.74 14.24 -36.59
N HIS A 287 13.95 13.62 -37.75
CA HIS A 287 14.82 12.47 -37.93
C HIS A 287 16.27 12.95 -38.08
N SER A 288 17.21 12.31 -37.37
CA SER A 288 18.62 12.35 -37.71
C SER A 288 19.28 11.02 -37.35
N THR A 289 19.45 10.17 -38.36
CA THR A 289 20.37 9.04 -38.34
C THR A 289 21.76 9.53 -38.76
N ASN A 290 22.76 9.39 -37.91
CA ASN A 290 24.15 9.38 -38.35
C ASN A 290 24.98 8.44 -37.47
N GLY A 291 25.61 7.47 -38.14
CA GLY A 291 26.52 6.51 -37.54
C GLY A 291 27.84 7.17 -37.14
N MET A 292 28.34 6.79 -35.97
CA MET A 292 29.67 7.17 -35.51
C MET A 292 30.64 6.00 -35.68
N ARG A 293 31.60 6.18 -36.59
CA ARG A 293 32.91 5.51 -36.54
C ARG A 293 33.69 6.08 -35.36
N MET A 294 34.22 5.21 -34.49
CA MET A 294 35.09 5.60 -33.40
C MET A 294 36.49 5.94 -33.92
N ASN A 295 36.85 7.22 -33.85
CA ASN A 295 38.23 7.71 -33.98
C ASN A 295 38.91 7.73 -32.60
N SER A 296 40.18 7.35 -32.58
CA SER A 296 41.09 7.21 -31.43
C SER A 296 41.41 8.49 -30.65
N SER A 297 40.76 9.61 -30.97
CA SER A 297 40.93 10.91 -30.29
C SER A 297 40.08 11.08 -29.02
N ARG A 298 39.16 10.14 -28.70
CA ARG A 298 38.31 10.22 -27.49
C ARG A 298 38.97 9.75 -26.19
N LEU A 299 40.15 9.13 -26.27
CA LEU A 299 40.85 8.63 -25.07
C LEU A 299 41.48 9.77 -24.23
N LEU A 300 41.81 10.91 -24.86
CA LEU A 300 42.44 12.06 -24.20
C LEU A 300 41.45 12.97 -23.43
N LEU A 301 40.14 12.87 -23.69
CA LEU A 301 39.09 13.61 -22.96
C LEU A 301 38.48 12.81 -21.80
N ALA A 302 38.71 11.49 -21.75
CA ALA A 302 38.21 10.64 -20.67
C ALA A 302 39.04 10.80 -19.38
N LEU A 303 40.35 11.01 -19.50
CA LEU A 303 41.26 11.10 -18.34
C LEU A 303 40.95 12.28 -17.40
N PRO A 304 40.71 13.51 -17.88
CA PRO A 304 40.37 14.64 -17.01
C PRO A 304 39.00 14.47 -16.35
N LEU A 305 38.04 13.87 -17.05
CA LEU A 305 36.72 13.56 -16.50
C LEU A 305 36.78 12.47 -15.43
N VAL A 306 37.59 11.43 -15.63
CA VAL A 306 37.84 10.38 -14.63
C VAL A 306 38.59 10.94 -13.43
N LEU A 307 39.59 11.80 -13.65
CA LEU A 307 40.32 12.47 -12.55
C LEU A 307 39.43 13.48 -11.81
N LEU A 308 38.53 14.19 -12.49
CA LEU A 308 37.54 15.05 -11.85
C LEU A 308 36.51 14.23 -11.07
N PHE A 309 36.04 13.10 -11.62
CA PHE A 309 35.15 12.19 -10.90
C PHE A 309 35.84 11.58 -9.68
N LEU A 310 37.09 11.14 -9.80
CA LEU A 310 37.90 10.65 -8.67
C LEU A 310 38.16 11.77 -7.67
N TYR A 311 38.50 12.98 -8.11
CA TYR A 311 38.70 14.13 -7.23
C TYR A 311 37.41 14.51 -6.50
N LEU A 312 36.26 14.55 -7.18
CA LEU A 312 34.96 14.81 -6.55
C LEU A 312 34.54 13.66 -5.63
N TYR A 313 34.85 12.42 -5.99
CA TYR A 313 34.62 11.23 -5.17
C TYR A 313 35.47 11.24 -3.90
N TYR A 314 36.76 11.58 -4.00
CA TYR A 314 37.67 11.71 -2.86
C TYR A 314 37.40 12.98 -2.03
N ALA A 315 37.04 14.09 -2.67
CA ALA A 315 36.64 15.31 -1.96
C ALA A 315 35.32 15.10 -1.20
N LYS A 316 34.39 14.29 -1.73
CA LYS A 316 33.19 13.86 -1.02
C LYS A 316 33.51 12.90 0.13
N GLN A 317 34.50 12.02 0.01
CA GLN A 317 34.96 11.19 1.14
C GLN A 317 35.70 12.00 2.22
N ALA A 318 36.32 13.12 1.86
CA ALA A 318 37.09 13.96 2.77
C ALA A 318 36.25 15.02 3.53
N SER A 319 34.92 15.09 3.34
CA SER A 319 34.07 16.08 4.01
C SER A 319 33.19 15.53 5.12
N ASN A 320 33.39 14.30 5.58
CA ASN A 320 32.57 13.77 6.67
C ASN A 320 33.00 14.44 7.98
N ALA A 321 32.11 15.30 8.49
CA ALA A 321 32.22 15.89 9.82
C ALA A 321 32.44 14.75 10.84
N ARG A 322 33.61 14.72 11.49
CA ARG A 322 33.87 13.74 12.55
C ARG A 322 33.31 14.24 13.86
N VAL A 323 32.58 13.37 14.56
CA VAL A 323 32.11 13.62 15.92
C VAL A 323 32.90 12.69 16.86
N PRO A 324 33.97 13.17 17.53
CA PRO A 324 34.84 12.30 18.33
C PRO A 324 34.10 11.50 19.42
N LEU A 325 33.04 12.08 19.97
CA LEU A 325 32.16 11.41 20.93
C LEU A 325 31.53 10.15 20.35
N PHE A 326 31.13 10.17 19.08
CA PHE A 326 30.59 9.00 18.39
C PHE A 326 31.67 7.95 18.16
N ASP A 327 32.88 8.35 17.79
CA ASP A 327 34.01 7.43 17.59
C ASP A 327 34.36 6.70 18.90
N GLU A 328 34.42 7.41 20.02
CA GLU A 328 34.66 6.87 21.36
C GLU A 328 33.56 5.89 21.80
N TRP A 329 32.29 6.29 21.62
CA TRP A 329 31.15 5.42 21.89
C TRP A 329 31.20 4.14 21.04
N ASN A 330 31.48 4.27 19.73
CA ASN A 330 31.49 3.15 18.80
C ASN A 330 32.62 2.16 19.13
N GLU A 331 33.80 2.64 19.54
CA GLU A 331 34.92 1.80 19.98
C GLU A 331 34.57 1.03 21.26
N CYS A 332 33.97 1.70 22.24
CA CYS A 332 33.51 1.08 23.47
C CYS A 332 32.47 -0.02 23.19
N ILE A 333 31.40 0.31 22.48
CA ILE A 333 30.27 -0.62 22.30
C ILE A 333 30.66 -1.82 21.44
N SER A 334 31.50 -1.59 20.42
CA SER A 334 32.08 -2.67 19.60
C SER A 334 32.86 -3.66 20.45
N THR A 335 33.54 -3.18 21.50
CA THR A 335 34.32 -4.03 22.41
C THR A 335 33.42 -4.77 23.39
N GLU A 336 32.47 -4.07 24.02
CA GLU A 336 31.55 -4.62 25.01
C GLU A 336 30.64 -5.72 24.42
N LEU A 337 30.24 -5.59 23.16
CA LEU A 337 29.33 -6.54 22.49
C LEU A 337 30.04 -7.71 21.78
N ARG A 338 31.34 -7.60 21.48
CA ARG A 338 32.10 -8.60 20.69
C ARG A 338 32.04 -10.01 21.29
N ASN A 339 32.09 -10.11 22.62
CA ASN A 339 32.23 -11.39 23.31
C ASN A 339 30.88 -12.03 23.70
N LEU A 340 29.75 -11.41 23.35
CA LEU A 340 28.41 -11.91 23.69
C LEU A 340 27.83 -12.72 22.53
N SER A 341 28.29 -13.96 22.33
CA SER A 341 27.86 -14.81 21.21
C SER A 341 26.45 -15.39 21.34
N ASP A 342 25.96 -15.56 22.57
CA ASP A 342 24.62 -16.09 22.86
C ASP A 342 23.56 -14.98 22.85
N ALA A 343 22.51 -15.13 22.04
CA ALA A 343 21.48 -14.11 21.85
C ALA A 343 20.68 -13.82 23.13
N ALA A 344 20.42 -14.84 23.96
CA ALA A 344 19.72 -14.66 25.23
C ALA A 344 20.56 -13.88 26.25
N GLN A 345 21.86 -14.18 26.33
CA GLN A 345 22.81 -13.42 27.13
C GLN A 345 23.01 -12.01 26.58
N PHE A 346 23.03 -11.85 25.26
CA PHE A 346 23.12 -10.55 24.59
C PHE A 346 21.97 -9.65 25.03
N TRP A 347 20.71 -10.09 24.86
CA TRP A 347 19.52 -9.35 25.27
C TRP A 347 19.59 -8.90 26.74
N ARG A 348 19.82 -9.84 27.67
CA ARG A 348 19.86 -9.55 29.12
C ARG A 348 20.97 -8.59 29.54
N LYS A 349 22.09 -8.58 28.83
CA LYS A 349 23.26 -7.75 29.19
C LYS A 349 23.32 -6.46 28.38
N PHE A 350 22.52 -6.32 27.33
CA PHE A 350 22.64 -5.23 26.36
C PHE A 350 22.55 -3.86 27.02
N GLN A 351 21.51 -3.59 27.81
CA GLN A 351 21.34 -2.30 28.51
C GLN A 351 22.59 -1.93 29.31
N HIS A 352 23.04 -2.80 30.23
CA HIS A 352 24.20 -2.51 31.07
C HIS A 352 25.48 -2.23 30.25
N ARG A 353 25.64 -2.90 29.10
CA ARG A 353 26.80 -2.69 28.21
C ARG A 353 26.69 -1.36 27.47
N ALA A 354 25.49 -1.01 27.00
CA ALA A 354 25.20 0.27 26.37
C ALA A 354 25.39 1.44 27.34
N ASP A 355 24.81 1.37 28.53
CA ASP A 355 24.87 2.43 29.56
C ASP A 355 26.31 2.78 29.93
N ARG A 356 27.19 1.76 30.03
CA ARG A 356 28.62 1.97 30.29
C ARG A 356 29.28 2.79 29.17
N CYS A 357 28.95 2.50 27.92
CA CYS A 357 29.54 3.21 26.78
C CYS A 357 28.95 4.63 26.61
N ASP A 358 27.68 4.81 26.95
CA ASP A 358 27.04 6.12 27.02
C ASP A 358 27.75 7.03 28.04
N GLU A 359 28.06 6.49 29.22
CA GLU A 359 28.78 7.20 30.28
C GLU A 359 30.22 7.52 29.88
N MET A 360 30.95 6.54 29.33
CA MET A 360 32.34 6.71 28.89
C MET A 360 32.47 7.79 27.81
N ALA A 361 31.58 7.78 26.81
CA ALA A 361 31.60 8.77 25.73
C ALA A 361 31.00 10.14 26.14
N GLN A 362 30.45 10.27 27.35
CA GLN A 362 29.85 11.51 27.86
C GLN A 362 28.72 12.03 26.95
N ILE A 363 27.80 11.14 26.54
CA ILE A 363 26.73 11.46 25.57
C ILE A 363 25.82 12.62 25.99
N GLU A 364 25.78 12.95 27.29
CA GLU A 364 25.04 14.11 27.83
C GLU A 364 25.49 15.43 27.21
N ARG A 365 26.73 15.51 26.72
CA ARG A 365 27.26 16.68 26.01
C ARG A 365 26.48 17.00 24.72
N LEU A 366 25.73 16.05 24.18
CA LEU A 366 24.85 16.27 23.03
C LEU A 366 23.66 17.17 23.36
N GLY A 367 23.32 17.39 24.64
CA GLY A 367 22.17 18.20 25.03
C GLY A 367 20.83 17.47 24.85
N ILE A 368 20.78 16.20 25.23
CA ILE A 368 19.61 15.33 25.08
C ILE A 368 18.44 15.89 25.89
N VAL A 369 17.26 15.99 25.26
CA VAL A 369 16.01 16.33 25.92
C VAL A 369 15.21 15.09 26.25
N HIS A 370 14.57 15.12 27.41
CA HIS A 370 13.68 14.07 27.91
C HIS A 370 12.23 14.48 27.66
N LEU A 371 11.45 13.57 27.06
CA LEU A 371 10.04 13.74 26.72
C LEU A 371 9.28 12.60 27.39
N ARG A 372 8.45 12.93 28.38
CA ARG A 372 7.83 11.91 29.24
C ARG A 372 6.40 11.60 28.78
N ASN A 373 6.11 10.32 28.54
CA ASN A 373 4.77 9.75 28.49
C ASN A 373 4.38 9.20 29.88
N LEU A 374 3.16 8.66 30.00
CA LEU A 374 2.67 8.03 31.22
C LEU A 374 3.50 6.81 31.63
N ASP A 375 4.00 6.05 30.67
CA ASP A 375 4.67 4.75 30.87
C ASP A 375 6.14 4.74 30.41
N GLU A 376 6.60 5.78 29.71
CA GLU A 376 7.94 5.83 29.11
C GLU A 376 8.58 7.24 29.05
N ILE A 377 9.85 7.27 28.69
CA ILE A 377 10.57 8.50 28.35
C ILE A 377 11.16 8.33 26.96
N LYS A 378 10.76 9.19 26.03
CA LYS A 378 11.39 9.34 24.72
C LYS A 378 12.48 10.41 24.80
N TYR A 379 13.53 10.23 23.99
CA TYR A 379 14.68 11.12 23.95
C TYR A 379 14.80 11.79 22.58
N ALA A 380 15.32 13.02 22.54
CA ALA A 380 15.57 13.74 21.30
C ALA A 380 16.71 14.76 21.45
N LEU A 381 17.29 15.18 20.33
CA LEU A 381 18.07 16.40 20.18
C LEU A 381 17.21 17.47 19.54
N LEU A 382 17.38 18.72 19.99
CA LEU A 382 16.79 19.88 19.33
C LEU A 382 17.77 20.44 18.29
N PRO A 383 17.30 21.07 17.20
CA PRO A 383 18.19 21.64 16.20
C PRO A 383 19.14 22.69 16.80
N VAL A 384 20.39 22.71 16.31
CA VAL A 384 21.40 23.68 16.71
C VAL A 384 21.44 24.86 15.73
N GLY A 385 21.30 26.08 16.27
CA GLY A 385 21.51 27.34 15.55
C GLY A 385 20.29 27.89 14.80
N THR A 386 20.26 29.21 14.66
CA THR A 386 19.14 30.00 14.09
C THR A 386 18.97 29.90 12.57
N GLN A 387 19.84 29.14 11.89
CA GLN A 387 19.81 28.90 10.44
C GLN A 387 19.57 27.44 10.04
N ALA A 388 19.36 26.53 11.01
CA ALA A 388 18.88 25.20 10.69
C ALA A 388 17.51 25.30 9.99
N ASN A 389 17.21 24.40 9.06
CA ASN A 389 15.89 24.32 8.45
C ASN A 389 14.83 24.34 9.58
N ARG A 390 13.98 25.37 9.56
CA ARG A 390 12.95 25.56 10.59
C ARG A 390 11.88 24.49 10.57
N GLN A 391 11.74 23.80 9.44
CA GLN A 391 10.83 22.69 9.30
C GLN A 391 11.47 21.43 9.87
N ASN A 392 10.69 20.76 10.70
CA ASN A 392 11.02 19.45 11.23
C ASN A 392 9.88 18.49 10.93
N VAL A 393 10.21 17.23 10.70
CA VAL A 393 9.21 16.18 10.50
C VAL A 393 9.34 15.15 11.61
N LEU A 394 8.23 14.88 12.28
CA LEU A 394 8.07 13.75 13.18
C LEU A 394 7.09 12.74 12.58
N VAL A 395 7.48 11.47 12.57
CA VAL A 395 6.63 10.34 12.22
C VAL A 395 6.52 9.42 13.44
N THR A 396 5.30 9.24 13.96
CA THR A 396 4.99 8.26 15.02
C THR A 396 4.30 7.05 14.38
N LEU A 397 4.87 5.86 14.58
CA LEU A 397 4.26 4.58 14.21
C LEU A 397 3.86 3.87 15.51
N GLY A 398 2.56 3.61 15.67
CA GLY A 398 1.91 3.24 16.92
C GLY A 398 1.87 4.42 17.88
N ILE A 399 0.74 5.13 17.83
CA ILE A 399 0.53 6.34 18.63
C ILE A 399 0.15 5.96 20.06
N GLY A 400 -0.66 4.90 20.19
CA GLY A 400 -1.26 4.54 21.47
C GLY A 400 -2.22 5.62 21.99
N ASN A 401 -2.51 5.56 23.29
CA ASN A 401 -3.49 6.44 23.94
C ASN A 401 -2.84 7.67 24.62
N ASP A 402 -1.54 7.90 24.41
CA ASP A 402 -0.79 9.01 25.03
C ASP A 402 0.15 9.69 24.03
N ILE A 403 -0.04 11.00 23.83
CA ILE A 403 0.79 11.84 22.94
C ILE A 403 1.60 12.91 23.71
N ASN A 404 1.77 12.73 25.03
CA ASN A 404 2.42 13.73 25.89
C ASN A 404 3.86 14.04 25.43
N SER A 405 4.59 13.05 24.92
CA SER A 405 5.94 13.23 24.39
C SER A 405 5.94 14.06 23.12
N GLU A 406 5.00 13.82 22.20
CA GLU A 406 4.85 14.61 20.97
C GLU A 406 4.51 16.07 21.30
N VAL A 407 3.58 16.29 22.23
CA VAL A 407 3.20 17.63 22.70
C VAL A 407 4.37 18.34 23.38
N GLN A 408 5.16 17.63 24.19
CA GLN A 408 6.37 18.19 24.80
C GLN A 408 7.44 18.55 23.76
N LEU A 409 7.61 17.71 22.73
CA LEU A 409 8.52 18.02 21.63
C LEU A 409 8.03 19.26 20.88
N GLN A 410 6.74 19.33 20.54
CA GLN A 410 6.15 20.49 19.87
C GLN A 410 6.44 21.77 20.67
N LYS A 411 6.18 21.75 21.98
CA LYS A 411 6.44 22.90 22.85
C LYS A 411 7.91 23.31 22.85
N LYS A 412 8.83 22.36 23.07
CA LYS A 412 10.27 22.63 23.08
C LYS A 412 10.78 23.17 21.73
N MET A 413 10.27 22.65 20.61
CA MET A 413 10.64 23.11 19.28
C MET A 413 10.13 24.53 19.02
N THR A 414 8.89 24.82 19.40
CA THR A 414 8.31 26.17 19.33
C THR A 414 9.07 27.18 20.19
N ASP A 415 9.46 26.80 21.41
CA ASP A 415 10.27 27.66 22.31
C ASP A 415 11.64 28.00 21.68
N PHE A 416 12.15 27.15 20.79
CA PHE A 416 13.38 27.37 20.02
C PHE A 416 13.13 28.05 18.65
N GLY A 417 11.89 28.39 18.31
CA GLY A 417 11.52 29.04 17.04
C GLY A 417 11.55 28.10 15.83
N HIS A 418 11.22 26.83 16.05
CA HIS A 418 11.11 25.78 15.04
C HIS A 418 9.69 25.20 14.99
N ASP A 419 9.24 24.85 13.79
CA ASP A 419 7.97 24.19 13.57
C ASP A 419 8.19 22.68 13.36
N VAL A 420 7.22 21.87 13.77
CA VAL A 420 7.22 20.43 13.55
C VAL A 420 5.94 20.03 12.83
N THR A 421 6.10 19.30 11.74
CA THR A 421 4.99 18.61 11.05
C THR A 421 4.91 17.20 11.60
N PHE A 422 3.75 16.85 12.15
CA PHE A 422 3.50 15.56 12.80
C PHE A 422 2.67 14.66 11.89
N TYR A 423 3.14 13.42 11.71
CA TYR A 423 2.42 12.34 11.04
C TYR A 423 2.35 11.13 11.98
N GLY A 424 1.15 10.68 12.30
CA GLY A 424 0.93 9.54 13.17
C GLY A 424 0.15 8.45 12.46
N ALA A 425 0.60 7.20 12.54
CA ALA A 425 -0.11 6.05 12.01
C ALA A 425 -0.47 5.06 13.13
N ASP A 426 -1.76 4.72 13.22
CA ASP A 426 -2.27 3.78 14.21
C ASP A 426 -3.53 3.07 13.66
N PRO A 427 -3.65 1.73 13.81
CA PRO A 427 -4.83 1.00 13.35
C PRO A 427 -6.08 1.27 14.22
N ILE A 428 -5.92 1.79 15.44
CA ILE A 428 -7.04 2.11 16.34
C ILE A 428 -7.51 3.52 16.07
N ILE A 429 -8.73 3.65 15.56
CA ILE A 429 -9.28 4.94 15.14
C ILE A 429 -9.93 5.67 16.32
N GLU A 430 -10.73 4.94 17.11
CA GLU A 430 -11.48 5.51 18.22
C GLU A 430 -10.52 6.06 19.28
N ASN A 431 -10.77 7.29 19.73
CA ASN A 431 -9.91 8.09 20.61
C ASN A 431 -8.58 8.55 19.99
N ASN A 432 -7.79 7.67 19.36
CA ASN A 432 -6.42 8.01 18.90
C ASN A 432 -6.44 9.04 17.77
N ARG A 433 -7.44 8.97 16.87
CA ARG A 433 -7.61 9.97 15.82
C ARG A 433 -7.82 11.36 16.42
N GLU A 434 -8.80 11.50 17.32
CA GLU A 434 -9.13 12.79 17.93
C GLU A 434 -7.95 13.31 18.76
N LEU A 435 -7.24 12.43 19.45
CA LEU A 435 -6.06 12.77 20.23
C LEU A 435 -4.95 13.34 19.34
N TYR A 436 -4.54 12.61 18.31
CA TYR A 436 -3.39 12.99 17.47
C TYR A 436 -3.71 14.15 16.52
N GLN A 437 -4.95 14.28 16.04
CA GLN A 437 -5.36 15.39 15.16
C GLN A 437 -5.25 16.78 15.81
N LYS A 438 -5.01 16.85 17.13
CA LYS A 438 -4.70 18.11 17.83
C LYS A 438 -3.34 18.69 17.44
N ILE A 439 -2.41 17.84 16.99
CA ILE A 439 -1.02 18.23 16.69
C ILE A 439 -0.58 17.89 15.27
N GLY A 440 -1.23 16.92 14.61
CA GLY A 440 -0.73 16.36 13.35
C GLY A 440 -1.78 15.68 12.49
N GLN A 441 -1.31 15.01 11.44
CA GLN A 441 -2.14 14.17 10.58
C GLN A 441 -2.17 12.74 11.11
N PHE A 442 -3.37 12.17 11.18
CA PHE A 442 -3.61 10.79 11.64
C PHE A 442 -3.91 9.87 10.46
N PHE A 443 -3.29 8.70 10.44
CA PHE A 443 -3.44 7.67 9.42
C PHE A 443 -4.01 6.37 10.04
N PRO A 444 -5.21 5.91 9.61
CA PRO A 444 -5.96 4.84 10.28
C PRO A 444 -5.48 3.44 9.87
N PHE A 445 -4.19 3.14 10.00
CA PHE A 445 -3.63 1.82 9.68
C PHE A 445 -2.33 1.58 10.44
N ALA A 446 -2.00 0.30 10.62
CA ALA A 446 -0.68 -0.08 11.07
C ALA A 446 0.33 0.14 9.93
N VAL A 447 1.54 0.54 10.29
CA VAL A 447 2.68 0.52 9.38
C VAL A 447 3.53 -0.68 9.74
N GLY A 448 3.99 -1.42 8.74
CA GLY A 448 4.79 -2.63 8.92
C GLY A 448 6.03 -2.61 8.04
N GLY A 449 6.94 -3.56 8.30
CA GLY A 449 8.09 -3.79 7.45
C GLY A 449 7.70 -4.18 6.02
N ASP A 450 6.57 -4.88 5.87
CA ASP A 450 5.95 -5.19 4.59
C ASP A 450 4.45 -4.86 4.65
N ALA A 451 3.84 -4.70 3.47
CA ALA A 451 2.40 -4.58 3.37
C ALA A 451 1.73 -5.92 3.67
N GLY A 452 0.65 -5.93 4.44
CA GLY A 452 -0.01 -7.18 4.77
C GLY A 452 -1.26 -7.06 5.63
N TYR A 453 -1.73 -8.22 6.08
CA TYR A 453 -2.84 -8.35 7.01
C TYR A 453 -2.45 -9.39 8.05
N SER A 454 -2.38 -8.98 9.30
CA SER A 454 -1.98 -9.84 10.41
C SER A 454 -2.62 -9.38 11.71
N THR A 455 -2.65 -10.29 12.68
CA THR A 455 -3.08 -9.98 14.04
C THR A 455 -1.99 -9.17 14.74
N ALA A 456 -2.35 -7.99 15.24
CA ALA A 456 -1.51 -7.16 16.10
C ALA A 456 -2.12 -7.09 17.51
N SER A 457 -1.26 -6.92 18.53
CA SER A 457 -1.72 -6.55 19.86
C SER A 457 -2.04 -5.06 19.84
N VAL A 458 -3.27 -4.68 20.17
CA VAL A 458 -3.72 -3.29 20.17
C VAL A 458 -4.43 -2.94 21.47
N MET A 459 -4.27 -1.70 21.91
CA MET A 459 -4.93 -1.22 23.13
C MET A 459 -6.35 -0.74 22.81
N ILE A 460 -7.36 -1.46 23.28
CA ILE A 460 -8.78 -1.06 23.16
C ILE A 460 -9.37 -1.03 24.57
N ASN A 461 -9.99 0.09 24.96
CA ASN A 461 -10.55 0.28 26.30
C ASN A 461 -9.57 -0.05 27.44
N ASN A 462 -8.32 0.40 27.33
CA ASN A 462 -7.23 0.14 28.28
C ASN A 462 -6.90 -1.35 28.50
N THR A 463 -7.25 -2.21 27.54
CA THR A 463 -6.87 -3.62 27.55
C THR A 463 -6.21 -3.97 26.22
N TYR A 464 -5.09 -4.70 26.29
CA TYR A 464 -4.47 -5.26 25.11
C TYR A 464 -5.28 -6.43 24.58
N MET A 465 -5.64 -6.34 23.30
CA MET A 465 -6.38 -7.37 22.60
C MET A 465 -5.73 -7.65 21.25
N ASN A 466 -5.73 -8.91 20.85
CA ASN A 466 -5.37 -9.30 19.50
C ASN A 466 -6.46 -8.84 18.54
N HIS A 467 -6.08 -8.00 17.58
CA HIS A 467 -6.98 -7.52 16.54
C HIS A 467 -6.30 -7.65 15.19
N ASP A 468 -7.04 -8.08 14.17
CA ASP A 468 -6.50 -8.12 12.82
C ASP A 468 -6.42 -6.72 12.24
N VAL A 469 -5.24 -6.36 11.72
CA VAL A 469 -4.95 -5.03 11.19
C VAL A 469 -4.30 -5.15 9.82
N VAL A 470 -4.57 -4.15 8.99
CA VAL A 470 -3.85 -3.97 7.73
C VAL A 470 -2.55 -3.23 8.02
N HIS A 471 -1.46 -3.78 7.52
CA HIS A 471 -0.16 -3.15 7.51
C HIS A 471 0.08 -2.50 6.15
N VAL A 472 0.43 -1.22 6.17
CA VAL A 472 1.01 -0.52 5.02
C VAL A 472 2.53 -0.61 5.13
N ASP A 473 3.19 -0.98 4.03
CA ASP A 473 4.66 -1.00 3.94
C ASP A 473 5.24 0.38 4.28
N ILE A 474 6.25 0.43 5.15
CA ILE A 474 6.86 1.68 5.61
C ILE A 474 7.45 2.51 4.47
N ILE A 475 8.05 1.88 3.46
CA ILE A 475 8.63 2.60 2.33
C ILE A 475 7.52 3.27 1.51
N TYR A 476 6.42 2.54 1.25
CA TYR A 476 5.26 3.09 0.59
C TYR A 476 4.63 4.23 1.40
N PHE A 477 4.50 4.07 2.71
CA PHE A 477 3.96 5.11 3.58
C PHE A 477 4.80 6.38 3.51
N LEU A 478 6.12 6.28 3.70
CA LEU A 478 6.99 7.45 3.70
C LEU A 478 7.16 8.07 2.30
N ASP A 479 7.33 7.26 1.25
CA ASP A 479 7.61 7.73 -0.13
C ASP A 479 6.35 8.18 -0.89
N LYS A 480 5.25 7.42 -0.78
CA LYS A 480 4.06 7.62 -1.62
C LYS A 480 2.95 8.35 -0.90
N ILE A 481 2.70 8.02 0.38
CA ILE A 481 1.64 8.64 1.17
C ILE A 481 2.14 9.99 1.71
N LEU A 482 3.18 10.00 2.54
CA LEU A 482 3.72 11.22 3.15
C LEU A 482 4.53 12.06 2.16
N LYS A 483 5.19 11.41 1.19
CA LYS A 483 6.13 12.03 0.24
C LYS A 483 7.28 12.78 0.96
N VAL A 484 7.74 12.20 2.05
CA VAL A 484 8.82 12.74 2.88
C VAL A 484 10.09 11.90 2.67
N LYS A 485 11.20 12.58 2.38
CA LYS A 485 12.52 11.96 2.21
C LYS A 485 13.46 12.14 3.39
N THR A 486 13.24 13.19 4.17
CA THR A 486 14.05 13.49 5.35
C THR A 486 13.12 13.60 6.54
N ILE A 487 13.30 12.69 7.48
CA ILE A 487 12.53 12.60 8.73
C ILE A 487 13.46 13.00 9.85
N ASP A 488 13.09 14.00 10.65
CA ASP A 488 13.95 14.40 11.75
C ASP A 488 13.79 13.42 12.91
N HIS A 489 12.55 13.06 13.25
CA HIS A 489 12.23 12.16 14.35
C HIS A 489 11.35 11.00 13.86
N LEU A 490 11.79 9.76 14.03
CA LEU A 490 10.99 8.56 13.81
C LEU A 490 10.72 7.88 15.15
N TRP A 491 9.47 7.81 15.60
CA TRP A 491 9.12 7.09 16.82
C TRP A 491 8.41 5.80 16.42
N LEU A 492 8.95 4.67 16.86
CA LEU A 492 8.54 3.35 16.43
C LEU A 492 8.22 2.49 17.65
N ASP A 493 6.94 2.24 17.80
CA ASP A 493 6.32 1.36 18.79
C ASP A 493 5.22 0.60 18.05
N ALA A 494 5.53 -0.60 17.56
CA ALA A 494 4.65 -1.33 16.64
C ALA A 494 4.12 -2.64 17.24
N GLU A 495 4.09 -2.73 18.58
CA GLU A 495 3.50 -3.83 19.35
C GLU A 495 3.93 -5.23 18.85
N GLY A 496 5.23 -5.40 18.56
CA GLY A 496 5.82 -6.65 18.10
C GLY A 496 6.12 -6.72 16.60
N ALA A 497 5.59 -5.80 15.80
CA ALA A 497 5.93 -5.71 14.37
C ALA A 497 7.36 -5.14 14.14
N GLU A 498 8.09 -4.74 15.19
CA GLU A 498 9.36 -4.03 15.07
C GLU A 498 10.45 -4.85 14.39
N TYR A 499 10.40 -6.17 14.60
CA TYR A 499 11.33 -7.14 14.01
C TYR A 499 11.31 -7.10 12.49
N GLY A 500 10.16 -6.79 11.88
CA GLY A 500 10.02 -6.64 10.44
C GLY A 500 10.69 -5.39 9.86
N PHE A 501 11.08 -4.41 10.70
CA PHE A 501 11.78 -3.20 10.22
C PHE A 501 13.29 -3.26 10.39
N LEU A 502 13.84 -4.19 11.18
CA LEU A 502 15.24 -4.11 11.59
C LEU A 502 16.22 -4.04 10.40
N ASP A 503 15.98 -4.84 9.36
CA ASP A 503 16.84 -4.87 8.17
C ASP A 503 16.65 -3.66 7.22
N ILE A 504 15.52 -2.96 7.34
CA ILE A 504 15.18 -1.76 6.56
C ILE A 504 16.16 -0.63 6.85
N PHE A 505 16.67 -0.58 8.07
CA PHE A 505 17.55 0.47 8.58
C PHE A 505 19.04 0.26 8.24
N PHE A 506 19.42 -0.87 7.65
CA PHE A 506 20.81 -1.12 7.25
C PHE A 506 21.29 -0.17 6.15
N LYS A 507 22.62 0.05 6.11
CA LYS A 507 23.27 0.78 5.02
C LYS A 507 23.10 0.04 3.70
N GLY A 508 22.57 0.72 2.69
CA GLY A 508 22.15 0.14 1.41
C GLY A 508 20.81 -0.61 1.46
N GLY A 509 20.13 -0.59 2.61
CA GLY A 509 18.81 -1.20 2.82
C GLY A 509 17.69 -0.46 2.08
N ARG A 510 16.44 -0.86 2.36
CA ARG A 510 15.26 -0.36 1.63
C ARG A 510 15.06 1.15 1.75
N LEU A 511 15.39 1.77 2.89
CA LEU A 511 15.31 3.24 3.01
C LEU A 511 16.29 3.95 2.07
N ASP A 512 17.53 3.49 2.02
CA ASP A 512 18.58 4.10 1.19
C ASP A 512 18.26 3.95 -0.30
N GLN A 513 17.75 2.80 -0.71
CA GLN A 513 17.31 2.54 -2.08
C GLN A 513 16.22 3.51 -2.54
N HIS A 514 15.43 4.03 -1.59
CA HIS A 514 14.37 5.02 -1.83
C HIS A 514 14.78 6.45 -1.47
N GLY A 515 16.05 6.68 -1.10
CA GLY A 515 16.57 8.00 -0.72
C GLY A 515 15.88 8.59 0.52
N ILE A 516 15.40 7.73 1.43
CA ILE A 516 14.77 8.14 2.68
C ILE A 516 15.84 8.12 3.79
N THR A 517 15.87 9.16 4.62
CA THR A 517 16.77 9.28 5.76
C THR A 517 15.98 9.74 6.98
N PHE A 518 16.27 9.12 8.13
CA PHE A 518 15.91 9.69 9.43
C PHE A 518 17.14 10.14 10.20
N CYS A 519 17.00 11.19 11.01
CA CYS A 519 18.09 11.70 11.85
C CYS A 519 18.12 11.09 13.24
N GLN A 520 16.96 10.93 13.87
CA GLN A 520 16.86 10.32 15.19
C GLN A 520 15.65 9.40 15.25
N MET A 521 15.78 8.32 16.02
CA MET A 521 14.70 7.36 16.20
C MET A 521 14.51 7.00 17.67
N SER A 522 13.28 6.99 18.15
CA SER A 522 12.92 6.30 19.39
C SER A 522 12.39 4.92 18.99
N LEU A 523 13.04 3.86 19.44
CA LEU A 523 12.71 2.49 19.08
C LEU A 523 12.34 1.70 20.34
N GLU A 524 11.15 1.08 20.33
CA GLU A 524 10.74 0.09 21.32
C GLU A 524 10.63 -1.29 20.69
N VAL A 525 11.55 -2.20 21.03
CA VAL A 525 11.52 -3.58 20.55
C VAL A 525 10.80 -4.45 21.59
N HIS A 526 9.63 -4.96 21.22
CA HIS A 526 8.77 -5.73 22.12
C HIS A 526 9.35 -7.08 22.53
N ASN A 527 8.78 -7.69 23.57
CA ASN A 527 9.35 -8.84 24.28
C ASN A 527 9.65 -10.01 23.34
N PRO A 528 10.92 -10.45 23.22
CA PRO A 528 11.33 -11.38 22.18
C PRO A 528 11.15 -12.86 22.56
N ASN A 529 10.80 -13.67 21.57
CA ASN A 529 11.13 -15.10 21.55
C ASN A 529 12.63 -15.33 21.21
N ASP A 530 13.09 -16.59 21.18
CA ASP A 530 14.53 -16.86 21.00
C ASP A 530 15.06 -16.47 19.61
N ASP A 531 14.27 -16.62 18.54
CA ASP A 531 14.64 -16.18 17.20
C ASP A 531 14.70 -14.65 17.11
N GLN A 532 13.77 -13.97 17.76
CA GLN A 532 13.71 -12.51 17.86
C GLN A 532 14.91 -11.94 18.63
N LYS A 533 15.41 -12.63 19.67
CA LYS A 533 16.67 -12.24 20.34
C LYS A 533 17.86 -12.32 19.38
N ALA A 534 17.90 -13.34 18.52
CA ALA A 534 18.95 -13.49 17.52
C ALA A 534 18.87 -12.38 16.47
N GLN A 535 17.67 -12.07 15.97
CA GLN A 535 17.44 -10.96 15.03
C GLN A 535 17.87 -9.61 15.63
N PHE A 536 17.51 -9.34 16.89
CA PHE A 536 17.93 -8.15 17.60
C PHE A 536 19.45 -8.07 17.75
N MET A 537 20.10 -9.17 18.15
CA MET A 537 21.56 -9.24 18.26
C MET A 537 22.25 -8.93 16.93
N ASP A 538 21.78 -9.52 15.84
CA ASP A 538 22.33 -9.32 14.50
C ASP A 538 22.12 -7.88 14.03
N PHE A 539 20.94 -7.31 14.27
CA PHE A 539 20.64 -5.91 13.99
C PHE A 539 21.62 -4.96 14.71
N ILE A 540 21.77 -5.12 16.03
CA ILE A 540 22.63 -4.26 16.84
C ILE A 540 24.10 -4.36 16.40
N ARG A 541 24.60 -5.59 16.16
CA ARG A 541 25.97 -5.76 15.66
C ARG A 541 26.16 -5.05 14.33
N ARG A 542 25.18 -5.23 13.43
CA ARG A 542 25.25 -4.66 12.10
C ARG A 542 25.29 -3.13 12.12
N ILE A 543 24.43 -2.47 12.90
CA ILE A 543 24.43 -1.00 12.99
C ILE A 543 25.73 -0.44 13.61
N VAL A 544 26.32 -1.17 14.57
CA VAL A 544 27.62 -0.81 15.18
C VAL A 544 28.75 -0.93 14.16
N GLU A 545 28.77 -2.01 13.39
CA GLU A 545 29.76 -2.25 12.33
C GLU A 545 29.66 -1.22 11.19
N GLU A 546 28.44 -0.86 10.81
CA GLU A 546 28.18 0.11 9.74
C GLU A 546 28.53 1.55 10.13
N LYS A 547 28.71 1.82 11.43
CA LYS A 547 29.01 3.14 12.00
C LYS A 547 28.09 4.25 11.49
N ARG A 548 26.82 3.89 11.23
CA ARG A 548 25.80 4.82 10.74
C ARG A 548 25.00 5.43 11.87
N TYR A 549 24.51 4.56 12.73
CA TYR A 549 23.69 4.92 13.88
C TYR A 549 24.45 4.62 15.16
N ALA A 550 24.36 5.53 16.12
CA ALA A 550 24.56 5.19 17.52
C ALA A 550 23.20 4.93 18.18
N PHE A 551 23.17 4.08 19.19
CA PHE A 551 22.03 3.94 20.10
C PHE A 551 22.46 4.34 21.51
N PHE A 552 21.56 4.98 22.22
CA PHE A 552 21.80 5.53 23.54
C PHE A 552 20.57 5.31 24.42
N LYS A 553 20.73 5.49 25.74
CA LYS A 553 19.65 5.47 26.72
C LYS A 553 18.80 4.19 26.61
N SER A 554 19.48 3.06 26.53
CA SER A 554 18.82 1.76 26.41
C SER A 554 18.13 1.41 27.73
N LEU A 555 16.94 0.84 27.67
CA LEU A 555 16.18 0.42 28.85
C LEU A 555 15.48 -0.91 28.59
N GLU A 556 15.77 -1.91 29.42
CA GLU A 556 15.16 -3.23 29.41
C GLU A 556 14.13 -3.34 30.53
N ILE A 557 12.85 -3.50 30.15
CA ILE A 557 11.71 -3.66 31.07
C ILE A 557 10.83 -4.84 30.64
N GLY A 558 11.43 -5.89 30.06
CA GLY A 558 10.75 -6.91 29.25
C GLY A 558 10.67 -6.53 27.77
N HIS A 559 10.60 -5.24 27.47
CA HIS A 559 10.84 -4.64 26.15
C HIS A 559 12.19 -3.93 26.15
N MET A 560 12.78 -3.73 24.97
CA MET A 560 14.01 -2.96 24.82
C MET A 560 13.71 -1.61 24.17
N ARG A 561 13.80 -0.55 24.96
CA ARG A 561 13.66 0.84 24.48
C ARG A 561 15.05 1.43 24.23
N MET A 562 15.23 2.16 23.14
CA MET A 562 16.49 2.84 22.83
C MET A 562 16.28 4.05 21.92
N TRP A 563 17.20 5.01 22.01
CA TRP A 563 17.22 6.18 21.17
C TRP A 563 18.40 6.14 20.20
N LEU A 564 18.15 6.20 18.90
CA LEU A 564 19.17 6.15 17.86
C LEU A 564 19.40 7.54 17.24
N PHE A 565 20.65 7.82 16.85
CA PHE A 565 21.02 9.02 16.09
C PHE A 565 21.93 8.69 14.91
N ASN A 566 21.68 9.33 13.76
CA ASN A 566 22.39 9.13 12.50
C ASN A 566 23.62 10.03 12.38
N PHE A 567 24.81 9.48 12.65
CA PHE A 567 26.08 10.20 12.57
C PHE A 567 26.73 10.16 11.19
N ASP A 568 26.32 9.25 10.29
CA ASP A 568 26.86 9.16 8.91
C ASP A 568 26.19 10.15 7.96
N ASN A 569 25.10 10.80 8.37
CA ASN A 569 24.39 11.77 7.55
C ASN A 569 24.74 13.23 7.91
N ASP A 570 25.36 13.94 6.97
CA ASP A 570 25.78 15.33 7.14
C ASP A 570 24.65 16.28 7.53
N TYR A 571 23.45 16.10 6.97
CA TYR A 571 22.30 16.94 7.33
C TYR A 571 21.93 16.75 8.81
N CYS A 572 21.92 15.51 9.30
CA CYS A 572 21.59 15.21 10.70
C CYS A 572 22.64 15.77 11.66
N VAL A 573 23.93 15.56 11.37
CA VAL A 573 25.03 16.10 12.19
C VAL A 573 25.00 17.62 12.20
N GLN A 574 24.88 18.27 11.04
CA GLN A 574 24.84 19.73 10.97
C GLN A 574 23.60 20.32 11.65
N LYS A 575 22.46 19.63 11.59
CA LYS A 575 21.21 20.10 12.17
C LYS A 575 21.16 19.94 13.68
N PHE A 576 21.70 18.87 14.26
CA PHE A 576 21.49 18.52 15.68
C PHE A 576 22.74 18.51 16.55
N VAL A 577 23.95 18.45 15.98
CA VAL A 577 25.20 18.34 16.75
C VAL A 577 25.90 19.70 16.80
N ALA A 578 26.19 20.17 18.03
CA ALA A 578 26.85 21.45 18.24
C ALA A 578 28.26 21.48 17.60
N LYS A 579 28.64 22.64 17.03
CA LYS A 579 29.86 22.79 16.23
C LYS A 579 31.15 22.49 17.01
N ASP A 580 31.16 22.73 18.31
CA ASP A 580 32.29 22.45 19.21
C ASP A 580 32.50 20.95 19.47
N LEU A 581 31.50 20.12 19.16
CA LEU A 581 31.58 18.66 19.19
C LEU A 581 32.01 18.06 17.84
N VAL A 582 32.13 18.88 16.79
CA VAL A 582 32.49 18.45 15.44
C VAL A 582 33.93 18.86 15.13
N THR A 583 34.72 17.89 14.67
CA THR A 583 36.07 18.10 14.14
C THR A 583 36.05 18.03 12.61
N LYS A 584 36.81 18.91 11.97
CA LYS A 584 36.97 18.95 10.51
C LYS A 584 38.12 18.09 10.04
#